data_AF-A0A7C3HPG3-F1
#
_entry.id   AF-A0A7C3HPG3-F1
#
_cell.length_a   1.000
_cell.length_b   1.000
_cell.length_c   1.000
_cell.angle_alpha   90.00
_cell.angle_beta   90.00
_cell.angle_gamma   90.00
#
_symmetry.space_group_name_H-M   'P 1'
#
loop_
_entity.id
_entity.type
_entity.pdbx_description
1 polymer ?
#
loop_
_entity_poly.entity_id
_entity_poly.type
_entity_poly.pdbx_seq_one_letter_code
_entity_poly.pdbx_strand_id
1 'polypeptide(L)'
;MARRLDERRPPEARLVLEGPILDQLRHGTRITPNGQRVDVTPPSQRPGAERAFGWNPRDLELSLEQLRERFDPDTWAVFSRWAADTEIADGVTVYQWLSQPALLSRAPAQLRAWKRLGFPPFIESASSPATVANLDPDVARGQLLRGNTFSDPSNVAIAMDARVLEHWEKETRKNPGDIQGRLRLLPGAEATLRDPDEVWQQKPGRRVYLKAVADGEQVRAMVVIVVSKAEEHWVRTYYQSWSRDYADSIRDGGLLYRKGRAGGQPPSPSGG
;
A
#
# COMPACT_ATOMS: atom_id res chain seq x y z
N MET A 1 -27.08 -0.11 -31.07
CA MET A 1 -25.69 -0.40 -30.66
C MET A 1 -25.52 -0.63 -29.15
N ALA A 2 -26.27 0.04 -28.26
CA ALA A 2 -26.12 -0.09 -26.80
C ALA A 2 -26.40 -1.49 -26.21
N ARG A 3 -27.38 -2.23 -26.74
CA ARG A 3 -27.83 -3.52 -26.18
C ARG A 3 -26.77 -4.64 -26.21
N ARG A 4 -25.99 -4.76 -27.29
CA ARG A 4 -24.89 -5.74 -27.40
C ARG A 4 -23.72 -5.48 -26.43
N LEU A 5 -23.53 -4.22 -26.02
CA LEU A 5 -22.53 -3.85 -25.02
C LEU A 5 -23.04 -4.14 -23.60
N ASP A 6 -24.35 -4.06 -23.40
CA ASP A 6 -25.00 -4.29 -22.10
C ASP A 6 -25.15 -5.79 -21.79
N GLU A 7 -25.35 -6.65 -22.80
CA GLU A 7 -25.39 -8.11 -22.65
C GLU A 7 -24.12 -8.70 -22.00
N ARG A 8 -22.98 -8.03 -22.16
CA ARG A 8 -21.69 -8.45 -21.58
C ARG A 8 -21.51 -8.02 -20.11
N ARG A 9 -22.43 -7.24 -19.56
CA ARG A 9 -22.39 -6.82 -18.15
C ARG A 9 -22.97 -7.92 -17.25
N PRO A 10 -22.51 -8.02 -15.99
CA PRO A 10 -23.13 -8.91 -15.02
C PRO A 10 -24.62 -8.52 -14.83
N PRO A 11 -25.51 -9.49 -14.54
CA PRO A 11 -26.96 -9.29 -14.60
C PRO A 11 -27.48 -8.08 -13.83
N GLU A 12 -26.90 -7.79 -12.67
CA GLU A 12 -27.21 -6.65 -11.79
C GLU A 12 -26.82 -5.28 -12.37
N ALA A 13 -25.91 -5.24 -13.35
CA ALA A 13 -25.41 -4.03 -13.99
C ALA A 13 -25.97 -3.83 -15.42
N ARG A 14 -26.89 -4.69 -15.85
CA ARG A 14 -27.60 -4.57 -17.12
C ARG A 14 -28.68 -3.50 -17.01
N LEU A 15 -28.83 -2.73 -18.08
CA LEU A 15 -29.85 -1.70 -18.21
C LEU A 15 -31.21 -2.35 -18.41
N VAL A 16 -32.12 -2.13 -17.46
CA VAL A 16 -33.52 -2.59 -17.55
C VAL A 16 -34.36 -1.65 -18.44
N LEU A 17 -33.88 -0.43 -18.67
CA LEU A 17 -34.55 0.60 -19.46
C LEU A 17 -33.64 1.04 -20.62
N GLU A 18 -34.21 1.21 -21.81
CA GLU A 18 -33.49 1.61 -23.02
C GLU A 18 -34.10 2.87 -23.66
N GLY A 19 -33.32 3.52 -24.53
CA GLY A 19 -33.80 4.58 -25.41
C GLY A 19 -34.10 5.92 -24.71
N PRO A 20 -35.01 6.74 -25.27
CA PRO A 20 -35.25 8.11 -24.81
C PRO A 20 -35.67 8.23 -23.34
N ILE A 21 -36.28 7.18 -22.77
CA ILE A 21 -36.68 7.13 -21.36
C ILE A 21 -35.45 7.00 -20.46
N LEU A 22 -34.45 6.20 -20.84
CA LEU A 22 -33.19 6.08 -20.09
C LEU A 22 -32.44 7.42 -20.09
N ASP A 23 -32.41 8.10 -21.23
CA ASP A 23 -31.77 9.41 -21.34
C ASP A 23 -32.50 10.46 -20.48
N GLN A 24 -33.83 10.46 -20.47
CA GLN A 24 -34.62 11.31 -19.57
C GLN A 24 -34.27 11.08 -18.09
N LEU A 25 -34.22 9.82 -17.65
CA LEU A 25 -33.87 9.47 -16.26
C LEU A 25 -32.43 9.84 -15.88
N ARG A 26 -31.47 9.72 -16.80
CA ARG A 26 -30.08 10.17 -16.57
C ARG A 26 -29.95 11.67 -16.31
N HIS A 27 -30.86 12.45 -16.87
CA HIS A 27 -30.92 13.91 -16.68
C HIS A 27 -31.94 14.30 -15.59
N GLY A 28 -32.28 13.37 -14.69
CA GLY A 28 -33.09 13.64 -13.50
C GLY A 28 -34.56 13.97 -13.77
N THR A 29 -35.03 13.83 -15.01
CA THR A 29 -36.38 14.27 -15.40
C THR A 29 -37.16 13.12 -16.02
N ARG A 30 -38.34 12.79 -15.48
CA ARG A 30 -39.27 11.85 -16.12
C ARG A 30 -40.52 12.61 -16.60
N ILE A 31 -40.89 12.44 -17.86
CA ILE A 31 -42.19 12.90 -18.35
C ILE A 31 -43.18 11.75 -18.21
N THR A 32 -44.24 11.94 -17.42
CA THR A 32 -45.32 10.95 -17.27
C THR A 32 -46.25 10.97 -18.48
N PRO A 33 -47.06 9.92 -18.71
CA PRO A 33 -47.95 9.84 -19.88
C PRO A 33 -48.97 10.98 -19.99
N ASN A 34 -49.30 11.64 -18.88
CA ASN A 34 -50.17 12.82 -18.82
C ASN A 34 -49.43 14.16 -19.02
N GLY A 35 -48.15 14.13 -19.45
CA GLY A 35 -47.36 15.33 -19.76
C GLY A 35 -46.71 16.02 -18.56
N GLN A 36 -46.88 15.49 -17.34
CA GLN A 36 -46.27 16.06 -16.14
C GLN A 36 -44.77 15.73 -16.07
N ARG A 37 -43.95 16.74 -15.74
CA ARG A 37 -42.53 16.54 -15.45
C ARG A 37 -42.36 16.19 -13.99
N VAL A 38 -41.74 15.04 -13.72
CA VAL A 38 -41.40 14.56 -12.38
C VAL A 38 -39.88 14.57 -12.25
N ASP A 39 -39.38 15.31 -11.27
CA ASP A 39 -37.96 15.28 -10.89
C ASP A 39 -37.67 13.99 -10.11
N VAL A 40 -36.88 13.13 -10.73
CA VAL A 40 -36.45 11.83 -10.18
C VAL A 40 -35.02 11.87 -9.65
N THR A 41 -34.41 13.07 -9.58
CA THR A 41 -33.09 13.27 -8.99
C THR A 41 -33.11 12.79 -7.53
N PRO A 42 -32.12 11.99 -7.09
CA PRO A 42 -32.01 11.56 -5.69
C PRO A 42 -32.08 12.76 -4.74
N PRO A 43 -32.77 12.68 -3.59
CA PRO A 43 -32.85 13.78 -2.63
C PRO A 43 -31.48 14.35 -2.21
N SER A 44 -30.44 13.50 -2.18
CA SER A 44 -29.05 13.88 -1.89
C SER A 44 -28.39 14.77 -2.96
N GLN A 45 -28.98 14.89 -4.15
CA GLN A 45 -28.48 15.69 -5.26
C GLN A 45 -29.37 16.91 -5.54
N ARG A 46 -30.39 17.15 -4.72
CA ARG A 46 -31.29 18.32 -4.82
C ARG A 46 -30.76 19.51 -4.02
N PRO A 47 -31.12 20.75 -4.37
CA PRO A 47 -30.95 21.90 -3.49
C PRO A 47 -31.68 21.65 -2.15
N GLY A 48 -30.98 21.72 -1.02
CA GLY A 48 -31.51 21.31 0.29
C GLY A 48 -31.18 19.88 0.72
N ALA A 49 -30.24 19.23 0.03
CA ALA A 49 -29.77 17.86 0.29
C ALA A 49 -29.35 17.61 1.75
N GLU A 50 -28.99 18.63 2.51
CA GLU A 50 -28.72 18.55 3.95
C GLU A 50 -29.91 18.02 4.78
N ARG A 51 -31.13 18.05 4.24
CA ARG A 51 -32.34 17.51 4.89
C ARG A 51 -32.75 16.11 4.40
N ALA A 52 -32.03 15.55 3.43
CA ALA A 52 -32.32 14.21 2.95
C ALA A 52 -31.87 13.17 3.99
N PHE A 53 -32.75 12.25 4.36
CA PHE A 53 -32.37 11.10 5.21
C PHE A 53 -31.43 10.20 4.41
N GLY A 54 -30.13 10.33 4.66
CA GLY A 54 -29.11 9.42 4.16
C GLY A 54 -28.91 8.31 5.18
N TRP A 55 -29.20 7.07 4.80
CA TRP A 55 -28.75 5.92 5.59
C TRP A 55 -27.34 5.57 5.13
N ASN A 56 -26.35 5.77 6.01
CA ASN A 56 -25.01 5.28 5.80
C ASN A 56 -24.79 4.06 6.69
N PRO A 57 -24.33 2.90 6.19
CA PRO A 57 -23.92 1.78 7.04
C PRO A 57 -22.92 2.17 8.14
N ARG A 58 -22.22 3.30 7.98
CA ARG A 58 -21.31 3.90 8.97
C ARG A 58 -22.01 4.51 10.19
N ASP A 59 -23.31 4.80 10.10
CA ASP A 59 -24.11 5.38 11.19
C ASP A 59 -24.53 4.30 12.22
N LEU A 60 -24.28 3.02 11.91
CA LEU A 60 -24.37 1.92 12.87
C LEU A 60 -23.12 1.93 13.75
N GLU A 61 -23.07 2.83 14.73
CA GLU A 61 -22.01 2.93 15.75
C GLU A 61 -22.11 1.80 16.80
N LEU A 62 -22.19 0.53 16.39
CA LEU A 62 -22.03 -0.58 17.31
C LEU A 62 -20.55 -0.97 17.35
N SER A 63 -19.89 -0.72 18.48
CA SER A 63 -18.53 -1.19 18.68
C SER A 63 -18.49 -2.71 18.74
N LEU A 64 -17.35 -3.32 18.37
CA LEU A 64 -17.15 -4.77 18.49
C LEU A 64 -17.39 -5.27 19.94
N GLU A 65 -17.05 -4.44 20.92
CA GLU A 65 -17.29 -4.71 22.34
C GLU A 65 -18.79 -4.72 22.67
N GLN A 66 -19.54 -3.74 22.18
CA GLN A 66 -21.01 -3.71 22.32
C GLN A 66 -21.69 -4.87 21.59
N LEU A 67 -21.15 -5.33 20.46
CA LEU A 67 -21.65 -6.53 19.78
C LEU A 67 -21.38 -7.77 20.63
N ARG A 68 -20.18 -7.92 21.19
CA ARG A 68 -19.82 -9.05 22.05
C ARG A 68 -20.71 -9.14 23.30
N GLU A 69 -21.03 -8.01 23.91
CA GLU A 69 -21.90 -7.96 25.10
C GLU A 69 -23.36 -8.32 24.81
N ARG A 70 -23.81 -8.14 23.56
CA ARG A 70 -25.21 -8.38 23.16
C ARG A 70 -25.51 -9.83 22.77
N PHE A 71 -24.50 -10.60 22.42
CA PHE A 71 -24.67 -11.99 22.00
C PHE A 71 -24.13 -12.95 23.05
N ASP A 72 -24.75 -14.12 23.16
CA ASP A 72 -24.25 -15.19 24.02
C ASP A 72 -22.88 -15.70 23.54
N PRO A 73 -22.10 -16.37 24.41
CA PRO A 73 -20.74 -16.80 24.08
C PRO A 73 -20.64 -17.70 22.83
N ASP A 74 -21.62 -18.58 22.62
CA ASP A 74 -21.60 -19.53 21.51
C ASP A 74 -21.88 -18.82 20.18
N THR A 75 -22.90 -17.95 20.16
CA THR A 75 -23.20 -17.09 19.00
C THR A 75 -22.02 -16.17 18.68
N TRP A 76 -21.39 -15.59 19.70
CA TRP A 76 -20.21 -14.75 19.51
C TRP A 76 -19.01 -15.52 18.97
N ALA A 77 -18.78 -16.75 19.43
CA ALA A 77 -17.70 -17.60 18.93
C ALA A 77 -17.88 -17.92 17.43
N VAL A 78 -19.11 -18.22 17.00
CA VAL A 78 -19.43 -18.45 15.58
C VAL A 78 -19.20 -17.19 14.75
N PHE A 79 -19.73 -16.05 15.21
CA PHE A 79 -19.56 -14.77 14.54
C PHE A 79 -18.09 -14.35 14.42
N SER A 80 -17.35 -14.38 15.53
CA SER A 80 -15.95 -13.95 15.57
C SER A 80 -15.06 -14.80 14.68
N ARG A 81 -15.29 -16.11 14.62
CA ARG A 81 -14.59 -17.01 13.67
C ARG A 81 -14.91 -16.65 12.23
N TRP A 82 -16.19 -16.57 11.87
CA TRP A 82 -16.59 -16.17 10.53
C TRP A 82 -16.02 -14.80 10.13
N ALA A 83 -16.07 -13.83 11.03
CA ALA A 83 -15.59 -12.48 10.78
C ALA A 83 -14.06 -12.42 10.64
N ALA A 84 -13.33 -13.30 11.34
CA ALA A 84 -11.89 -13.44 11.20
C ALA A 84 -11.48 -14.09 9.87
N ASP A 85 -12.31 -14.99 9.34
CA ASP A 85 -12.04 -15.73 8.10
C ASP A 85 -12.58 -15.05 6.84
N THR A 86 -13.52 -14.11 6.97
CA THR A 86 -14.19 -13.46 5.85
C THR A 86 -13.47 -12.20 5.42
N GLU A 87 -12.86 -12.24 4.25
CA GLU A 87 -12.21 -11.09 3.63
C GLU A 87 -13.22 -10.17 2.93
N ILE A 88 -13.14 -8.87 3.18
CA ILE A 88 -13.98 -7.85 2.54
C ILE A 88 -13.27 -7.11 1.41
N ALA A 89 -11.94 -6.92 1.52
CA ALA A 89 -11.08 -6.36 0.48
C ALA A 89 -9.60 -6.36 0.91
N ASP A 90 -8.67 -6.55 -0.03
CA ASP A 90 -7.22 -6.32 0.13
C ASP A 90 -6.60 -6.95 1.39
N GLY A 91 -7.00 -8.19 1.74
CA GLY A 91 -6.52 -8.91 2.92
C GLY A 91 -7.09 -8.44 4.26
N VAL A 92 -8.08 -7.53 4.23
CA VAL A 92 -8.79 -7.05 5.43
C VAL A 92 -10.00 -7.93 5.69
N THR A 93 -10.10 -8.43 6.91
CA THR A 93 -11.22 -9.27 7.34
C THR A 93 -12.33 -8.44 7.99
N VAL A 94 -13.56 -8.99 8.05
CA VAL A 94 -14.69 -8.33 8.73
C VAL A 94 -14.35 -7.99 10.19
N TYR A 95 -13.57 -8.84 10.87
CA TYR A 95 -13.16 -8.62 12.25
C TYR A 95 -12.21 -7.42 12.39
N GLN A 96 -11.27 -7.27 11.47
CA GLN A 96 -10.37 -6.11 11.42
C GLN A 96 -11.13 -4.81 11.10
N TRP A 97 -12.15 -4.89 10.24
CA TRP A 97 -13.04 -3.79 9.91
C TRP A 97 -13.80 -3.27 11.15
N LEU A 98 -14.36 -4.17 11.97
CA LEU A 98 -15.12 -3.81 13.16
C LEU A 98 -14.27 -3.35 14.35
N SER A 99 -13.03 -3.84 14.47
CA SER A 99 -12.15 -3.53 15.62
C SER A 99 -11.42 -2.20 15.50
N GLN A 100 -11.29 -1.63 14.29
CA GLN A 100 -10.50 -0.42 14.05
C GLN A 100 -11.22 0.57 13.12
N PRO A 101 -12.30 1.23 13.57
CA PRO A 101 -13.08 2.16 12.75
C PRO A 101 -12.26 3.32 12.17
N ALA A 102 -11.17 3.73 12.85
CA ALA A 102 -10.26 4.78 12.38
C ALA A 102 -9.51 4.41 11.08
N LEU A 103 -9.24 3.12 10.83
CA LEU A 103 -8.66 2.65 9.56
C LEU A 103 -9.58 2.96 8.37
N LEU A 104 -10.88 3.11 8.59
CA LEU A 104 -11.91 3.23 7.54
C LEU A 104 -12.40 4.66 7.30
N SER A 105 -11.96 5.63 8.11
CA SER A 105 -12.11 7.06 7.80
C SER A 105 -11.38 7.45 6.51
N ARG A 106 -10.42 6.62 6.09
CA ARG A 106 -9.73 6.66 4.80
C ARG A 106 -10.21 5.46 3.99
N ALA A 107 -10.62 5.66 2.74
CA ALA A 107 -10.95 4.52 1.87
C ALA A 107 -9.79 3.50 1.87
N PRO A 108 -10.01 2.18 1.74
CA PRO A 108 -8.91 1.19 1.71
C PRO A 108 -7.81 1.51 0.69
N ALA A 109 -8.13 2.20 -0.40
CA ALA A 109 -7.16 2.71 -1.38
C ALA A 109 -6.30 3.88 -0.88
N GLN A 110 -6.68 4.56 0.21
CA GLN A 110 -5.97 5.69 0.83
C GLN A 110 -5.11 5.28 2.04
N LEU A 111 -5.31 4.07 2.57
CA LEU A 111 -4.41 3.51 3.58
C LEU A 111 -3.17 2.92 2.92
N ARG A 112 -2.00 3.22 3.49
CA ARG A 112 -0.75 2.55 3.12
C ARG A 112 -0.84 1.06 3.43
N ALA A 113 -0.25 0.24 2.56
CA ALA A 113 -0.36 -1.22 2.66
C ALA A 113 0.02 -1.78 4.04
N TRP A 114 1.06 -1.28 4.69
CA TRP A 114 1.44 -1.77 6.02
C TRP A 114 0.37 -1.60 7.09
N LYS A 115 -0.42 -0.52 7.05
CA LYS A 115 -1.55 -0.32 7.97
C LYS A 115 -2.69 -1.30 7.66
N ARG A 116 -2.96 -1.56 6.37
CA ARG A 116 -3.97 -2.54 5.96
C ARG A 116 -3.59 -3.96 6.40
N LEU A 117 -2.30 -4.28 6.34
CA LEU A 117 -1.75 -5.55 6.79
C LEU A 117 -1.61 -5.66 8.32
N GLY A 118 -2.04 -4.64 9.07
CA GLY A 118 -2.02 -4.63 10.54
C GLY A 118 -0.61 -4.61 11.14
N PHE A 119 0.41 -4.15 10.39
CA PHE A 119 1.76 -4.06 10.93
C PHE A 119 1.91 -2.85 11.86
N PRO A 120 2.78 -2.93 12.88
CA PRO A 120 3.18 -1.76 13.65
C PRO A 120 4.08 -0.81 12.82
N PRO A 121 4.34 0.42 13.31
CA PRO A 121 5.36 1.31 12.78
C PRO A 121 6.70 0.60 12.61
N PHE A 122 7.43 0.93 11.54
CA PHE A 122 8.63 0.19 11.15
C PHE A 122 9.69 0.17 12.26
N ILE A 123 10.00 1.34 12.80
CA ILE A 123 11.06 1.51 13.80
C ILE A 123 10.71 0.83 15.11
N GLU A 124 9.43 0.79 15.50
CA GLU A 124 8.97 0.09 16.71
C GLU A 124 9.11 -1.43 16.58
N SER A 125 9.05 -1.95 15.36
CA SER A 125 9.23 -3.38 15.09
C SER A 125 10.69 -3.83 15.00
N ALA A 126 11.64 -2.90 15.07
CA ALA A 126 13.06 -3.21 14.97
C ALA A 126 13.58 -3.75 16.32
N SER A 127 13.73 -5.08 16.42
CA SER A 127 14.26 -5.71 17.63
C SER A 127 15.74 -5.40 17.90
N SER A 128 16.51 -5.03 16.87
CA SER A 128 17.91 -4.62 16.99
C SER A 128 18.35 -3.78 15.78
N PRO A 129 18.47 -2.44 15.93
CA PRO A 129 18.99 -1.59 14.88
C PRO A 129 20.45 -1.93 14.53
N ALA A 130 20.77 -1.97 13.24
CA ALA A 130 22.15 -2.20 12.82
C ALA A 130 23.00 -0.94 12.99
N THR A 131 24.22 -1.11 13.50
CA THR A 131 25.25 -0.08 13.43
C THR A 131 25.89 -0.09 12.05
N VAL A 132 25.91 1.07 11.39
CA VAL A 132 26.49 1.22 10.06
C VAL A 132 27.57 2.29 10.09
N ALA A 133 28.75 1.90 9.62
CA ALA A 133 29.88 2.80 9.51
C ALA A 133 29.68 3.75 8.32
N ASN A 134 30.14 4.99 8.48
CA ASN A 134 30.29 5.90 7.36
C ASN A 134 31.56 5.54 6.57
N LEU A 135 31.46 5.60 5.25
CA LEU A 135 32.59 5.43 4.35
C LEU A 135 33.07 6.79 3.83
N ASP A 136 34.37 6.90 3.54
CA ASP A 136 34.88 8.05 2.81
C ASP A 136 34.19 8.14 1.42
N PRO A 137 33.66 9.33 1.03
CA PRO A 137 32.90 9.47 -0.20
C PRO A 137 33.66 9.11 -1.49
N ASP A 138 34.96 9.38 -1.57
CA ASP A 138 35.74 9.08 -2.76
C ASP A 138 36.01 7.58 -2.87
N VAL A 139 36.23 6.92 -1.73
CA VAL A 139 36.30 5.45 -1.66
C VAL A 139 34.96 4.83 -2.08
N ALA A 140 33.84 5.35 -1.57
CA ALA A 140 32.50 4.89 -1.92
C ALA A 140 32.22 5.06 -3.42
N ARG A 141 32.62 6.19 -4.01
CA ARG A 141 32.51 6.45 -5.45
C ARG A 141 33.32 5.44 -6.24
N GLY A 142 34.55 5.16 -5.84
CA GLY A 142 35.41 4.14 -6.46
C GLY A 142 34.83 2.72 -6.36
N GLN A 143 34.08 2.40 -5.30
CA GLN A 143 33.36 1.13 -5.19
C GLN A 143 32.16 1.07 -6.17
N LEU A 144 31.35 2.12 -6.25
CA LEU A 144 30.24 2.18 -7.20
C LEU A 144 30.72 2.10 -8.66
N LEU A 145 31.84 2.76 -8.98
CA LEU A 145 32.41 2.68 -10.34
C LEU A 145 32.91 1.27 -10.70
N ARG A 146 33.44 0.51 -9.73
CA ARG A 146 33.81 -0.90 -9.94
C ARG A 146 32.60 -1.81 -10.07
N GLY A 147 31.52 -1.48 -9.37
CA GLY A 147 30.29 -2.26 -9.33
C GLY A 147 30.39 -3.47 -8.41
N ASN A 148 29.25 -3.82 -7.83
CA ASN A 148 29.08 -5.02 -7.01
C ASN A 148 27.68 -5.61 -7.25
N THR A 149 27.52 -6.89 -6.93
CA THR A 149 26.23 -7.59 -7.03
C THR A 149 25.89 -8.23 -5.70
N PHE A 150 24.65 -8.01 -5.27
CA PHE A 150 24.09 -8.54 -4.03
C PHE A 150 22.97 -9.53 -4.36
N SER A 151 22.78 -10.52 -3.51
CA SER A 151 21.61 -11.38 -3.56
C SER A 151 20.67 -10.98 -2.44
N ASP A 152 19.40 -10.75 -2.75
CA ASP A 152 18.39 -10.48 -1.74
C ASP A 152 17.85 -11.77 -1.08
N PRO A 153 17.01 -11.70 -0.03
CA PRO A 153 16.46 -12.89 0.60
C PRO A 153 15.60 -13.79 -0.31
N SER A 154 15.20 -13.31 -1.50
CA SER A 154 14.50 -14.09 -2.53
C SER A 154 15.46 -14.62 -3.61
N ASN A 155 16.77 -14.57 -3.37
CA ASN A 155 17.84 -14.93 -4.29
C ASN A 155 17.87 -14.11 -5.60
N VAL A 156 17.30 -12.91 -5.59
CA VAL A 156 17.37 -12.00 -6.75
C VAL A 156 18.70 -11.27 -6.76
N ALA A 157 19.41 -11.32 -7.89
CA ALA A 157 20.66 -10.60 -8.09
C ALA A 157 20.38 -9.11 -8.34
N ILE A 158 21.02 -8.24 -7.55
CA ILE A 158 20.84 -6.78 -7.57
C ILE A 158 22.21 -6.14 -7.77
N ALA A 159 22.37 -5.42 -8.88
CA ALA A 159 23.57 -4.65 -9.15
C ALA A 159 23.57 -3.31 -8.38
N MET A 160 24.72 -2.95 -7.83
CA MET A 160 25.00 -1.63 -7.29
C MET A 160 26.29 -1.15 -7.93
N ASP A 161 26.16 -0.27 -8.92
CA ASP A 161 27.25 0.12 -9.80
C ASP A 161 27.17 1.60 -10.23
N ALA A 162 27.93 1.97 -11.27
CA ALA A 162 28.02 3.34 -11.77
C ALA A 162 26.66 3.94 -12.18
N ARG A 163 25.63 3.13 -12.45
CA ARG A 163 24.26 3.60 -12.72
C ARG A 163 23.67 4.37 -11.54
N VAL A 164 24.07 4.05 -10.31
CA VAL A 164 23.69 4.81 -9.11
C VAL A 164 24.17 6.26 -9.23
N LEU A 165 25.44 6.44 -9.58
CA LEU A 165 26.07 7.76 -9.74
C LEU A 165 25.45 8.52 -10.90
N GLU A 166 25.24 7.85 -12.04
CA GLU A 166 24.58 8.43 -13.20
C GLU A 166 23.17 8.94 -12.86
N HIS A 167 22.39 8.15 -12.12
CA HIS A 167 21.06 8.58 -11.67
C HIS A 167 21.13 9.86 -10.81
N TRP A 168 22.10 9.97 -9.91
CA TRP A 168 22.23 11.14 -9.04
C TRP A 168 22.75 12.37 -9.76
N GLU A 169 23.78 12.21 -10.59
CA GLU A 169 24.51 13.32 -11.19
C GLU A 169 23.85 13.84 -12.46
N LYS A 170 23.37 12.93 -13.31
CA LYS A 170 22.84 13.29 -14.63
C LYS A 170 21.32 13.39 -14.63
N GLU A 171 20.64 12.34 -14.18
CA GLU A 171 19.18 12.26 -14.28
C GLU A 171 18.46 13.17 -13.29
N THR A 172 18.88 13.12 -12.02
CA THR A 172 18.23 13.90 -10.95
C THR A 172 18.97 15.17 -10.60
N ARG A 173 20.21 15.34 -11.08
CA ARG A 173 21.07 16.51 -10.81
C ARG A 173 21.07 16.89 -9.34
N LYS A 174 21.24 15.89 -8.47
CA LYS A 174 21.27 16.09 -7.02
C LYS A 174 22.37 17.06 -6.66
N ASN A 175 22.12 17.86 -5.64
CA ASN A 175 23.14 18.77 -5.13
C ASN A 175 24.35 17.95 -4.62
N PRO A 176 25.59 18.48 -4.70
CA PRO A 176 26.78 17.73 -4.30
C PRO A 176 26.77 17.27 -2.84
N GLY A 177 26.17 18.06 -1.93
CA GLY A 177 26.06 17.72 -0.51
C GLY A 177 25.22 16.46 -0.27
N ASP A 178 24.10 16.33 -0.99
CA ASP A 178 23.24 15.14 -0.95
C ASP A 178 23.98 13.91 -1.49
N ILE A 179 24.74 14.08 -2.58
CA ILE A 179 25.53 12.99 -3.16
C ILE A 179 26.59 12.54 -2.16
N GLN A 180 27.33 13.48 -1.59
CA GLN A 180 28.34 13.22 -0.56
C GLN A 180 27.73 12.52 0.66
N GLY A 181 26.57 12.98 1.14
CA GLY A 181 25.82 12.34 2.22
C GLY A 181 25.44 10.89 1.89
N ARG A 182 24.95 10.63 0.68
CA ARG A 182 24.60 9.27 0.24
C ARG A 182 25.82 8.39 0.05
N LEU A 183 26.92 8.90 -0.49
CA LEU A 183 28.16 8.13 -0.63
C LEU A 183 28.66 7.60 0.71
N ARG A 184 28.60 8.41 1.78
CA ARG A 184 28.97 7.97 3.15
C ARG A 184 28.15 6.77 3.64
N LEU A 185 26.90 6.67 3.21
CA LEU A 185 25.96 5.64 3.62
C LEU A 185 26.06 4.34 2.83
N LEU A 186 27.03 4.22 1.90
CA LEU A 186 27.19 3.02 1.07
C LEU A 186 27.22 1.72 1.89
N PRO A 187 28.01 1.58 2.98
CA PRO A 187 28.03 0.35 3.77
C PRO A 187 26.66 -0.03 4.33
N GLY A 188 25.83 0.96 4.71
CA GLY A 188 24.49 0.68 5.19
C GLY A 188 23.52 0.28 4.09
N ALA A 189 23.68 0.81 2.87
CA ALA A 189 22.91 0.33 1.73
C ALA A 189 23.26 -1.13 1.40
N GLU A 190 24.54 -1.47 1.42
CA GLU A 190 25.00 -2.85 1.19
C GLU A 190 24.47 -3.81 2.27
N ALA A 191 24.56 -3.43 3.54
CA ALA A 191 23.99 -4.21 4.65
C ALA A 191 22.48 -4.39 4.51
N THR A 192 21.77 -3.36 4.03
CA THR A 192 20.32 -3.42 3.78
C THR A 192 19.97 -4.37 2.64
N LEU A 193 20.80 -4.50 1.60
CA LEU A 193 20.55 -5.48 0.54
C LEU A 193 20.79 -6.92 0.99
N ARG A 194 21.84 -7.14 1.80
CA ARG A 194 22.21 -8.48 2.29
C ARG A 194 21.22 -9.04 3.31
N ASP A 195 20.76 -8.18 4.21
CA ASP A 195 19.89 -8.54 5.33
C ASP A 195 18.87 -7.42 5.56
N PRO A 196 17.87 -7.23 4.68
CA PRO A 196 16.81 -6.28 4.91
C PRO A 196 15.94 -6.72 6.10
N ASP A 197 15.28 -5.77 6.76
CA ASP A 197 14.20 -6.07 7.72
C ASP A 197 12.86 -6.21 6.99
N GLU A 198 12.62 -5.41 5.94
CA GLU A 198 11.44 -5.51 5.08
C GLU A 198 11.80 -5.25 3.60
N VAL A 199 11.10 -5.93 2.69
CA VAL A 199 11.15 -5.67 1.24
C VAL A 199 9.73 -5.49 0.70
N TRP A 200 9.50 -4.37 0.00
CA TRP A 200 8.21 -3.99 -0.54
C TRP A 200 8.28 -3.80 -2.06
N GLN A 201 7.32 -4.37 -2.78
CA GLN A 201 7.04 -4.08 -4.18
C GLN A 201 6.02 -2.93 -4.25
N GLN A 202 6.49 -1.68 -4.36
CA GLN A 202 5.61 -0.51 -4.40
C GLN A 202 4.78 -0.44 -5.70
N LYS A 203 5.41 -0.79 -6.82
CA LYS A 203 4.79 -0.85 -8.16
C LYS A 203 5.64 -1.73 -9.08
N PRO A 204 5.13 -2.17 -10.25
CA PRO A 204 5.92 -3.00 -11.17
C PRO A 204 7.30 -2.41 -11.45
N GLY A 205 8.34 -3.23 -11.31
CA GLY A 205 9.72 -2.82 -11.53
C GLY A 205 10.32 -1.88 -10.49
N ARG A 206 9.70 -1.68 -9.30
CA ARG A 206 10.29 -0.92 -8.20
C ARG A 206 10.10 -1.60 -6.85
N ARG A 207 11.22 -2.00 -6.24
CA ARG A 207 11.31 -2.54 -4.89
C ARG A 207 11.95 -1.55 -3.93
N VAL A 208 11.56 -1.63 -2.67
CA VAL A 208 12.12 -0.85 -1.56
C VAL A 208 12.56 -1.80 -0.48
N TYR A 209 13.82 -1.71 -0.10
CA TYR A 209 14.44 -2.46 0.98
C TYR A 209 14.62 -1.53 2.17
N LEU A 210 14.21 -1.99 3.34
CA LEU A 210 14.27 -1.23 4.58
C LEU A 210 15.09 -1.98 5.60
N LYS A 211 15.96 -1.25 6.30
CA LYS A 211 16.66 -1.74 7.49
C LYS A 211 16.64 -0.68 8.57
N ALA A 212 16.36 -1.06 9.81
CA ALA A 212 16.51 -0.18 10.96
C ALA A 212 17.99 -0.03 11.29
N VAL A 213 18.46 1.22 11.39
CA VAL A 213 19.85 1.56 11.67
C VAL A 213 19.95 2.51 12.85
N ALA A 214 20.98 2.33 13.67
CA ALA A 214 21.30 3.24 14.75
C ALA A 214 21.90 4.54 14.19
N ASP A 215 21.46 5.69 14.72
CA ASP A 215 21.91 7.03 14.39
C ASP A 215 22.10 7.82 15.69
N GLY A 216 23.26 7.62 16.32
CA GLY A 216 23.47 8.02 17.71
C GLY A 216 22.50 7.32 18.65
N GLU A 217 21.75 8.09 19.44
CA GLU A 217 20.70 7.57 20.32
C GLU A 217 19.37 7.30 19.59
N GLN A 218 19.24 7.71 18.32
CA GLN A 218 18.05 7.53 17.53
C GLN A 218 18.12 6.27 16.66
N VAL A 219 16.95 5.84 16.19
CA VAL A 219 16.82 4.78 15.18
C VAL A 219 16.15 5.35 13.96
N ARG A 220 16.75 5.14 12.80
CA ARG A 220 16.22 5.56 11.49
C ARG A 220 16.14 4.38 10.54
N ALA A 221 15.49 4.58 9.41
CA ALA A 221 15.48 3.57 8.36
C ALA A 221 16.56 3.88 7.33
N MET A 222 17.43 2.91 7.05
CA MET A 222 18.15 2.86 5.79
C MET A 222 17.17 2.37 4.71
N VAL A 223 17.06 3.15 3.64
CA VAL A 223 16.17 2.91 2.51
C VAL A 223 17.00 2.67 1.28
N VAL A 224 16.81 1.53 0.62
CA VAL A 224 17.40 1.23 -0.69
C VAL A 224 16.30 1.00 -1.71
N ILE A 225 16.31 1.77 -2.79
CA ILE A 225 15.34 1.69 -3.87
C ILE A 225 15.99 0.96 -5.04
N VAL A 226 15.43 -0.19 -5.39
CA VAL A 226 15.86 -1.02 -6.51
C VAL A 226 14.84 -0.92 -7.61
N VAL A 227 15.30 -0.76 -8.84
CA VAL A 227 14.45 -0.79 -10.03
C VAL A 227 14.79 -1.99 -10.91
N SER A 228 13.78 -2.51 -11.58
CA SER A 228 13.89 -3.66 -12.46
C SER A 228 13.53 -3.28 -13.88
N LYS A 229 14.37 -3.64 -14.86
CA LYS A 229 14.08 -3.47 -16.29
C LYS A 229 14.64 -4.69 -17.03
N ALA A 230 13.78 -5.37 -17.80
CA ALA A 230 14.16 -6.56 -18.58
C ALA A 230 14.94 -7.60 -17.74
N GLU A 231 14.37 -7.98 -16.58
CA GLU A 231 14.95 -8.95 -15.63
C GLU A 231 16.25 -8.53 -14.92
N GLU A 232 16.85 -7.39 -15.31
CA GLU A 232 17.94 -6.79 -14.53
C GLU A 232 17.39 -5.97 -13.37
N HIS A 233 17.99 -6.16 -12.19
CA HIS A 233 17.71 -5.37 -11.00
C HIS A 233 18.92 -4.54 -10.61
N TRP A 234 18.74 -3.25 -10.38
CA TRP A 234 19.83 -2.38 -9.94
C TRP A 234 19.36 -1.33 -8.94
N VAL A 235 20.27 -0.92 -8.06
CA VAL A 235 20.01 0.12 -7.07
C VAL A 235 19.89 1.46 -7.75
N ARG A 236 18.69 2.04 -7.72
CA ARG A 236 18.47 3.40 -8.21
C ARG A 236 19.02 4.45 -7.26
N THR A 237 18.74 4.27 -5.96
CA THR A 237 19.20 5.20 -4.94
C THR A 237 19.06 4.60 -3.55
N TYR A 238 19.77 5.18 -2.59
CA TYR A 238 19.63 4.85 -1.19
C TYR A 238 19.90 6.07 -0.31
N TYR A 239 19.39 6.04 0.91
CA TYR A 239 19.50 7.10 1.91
C TYR A 239 19.01 6.63 3.28
N GLN A 240 19.46 7.31 4.33
CA GLN A 240 18.86 7.23 5.65
C GLN A 240 17.66 8.18 5.73
N SER A 241 16.58 7.74 6.36
CA SER A 241 15.39 8.57 6.53
C SER A 241 15.68 9.83 7.34
N TRP A 242 14.95 10.91 7.06
CA TRP A 242 15.06 12.15 7.83
C TRP A 242 14.23 12.14 9.11
N SER A 243 13.25 11.24 9.21
CA SER A 243 12.44 11.04 10.41
C SER A 243 12.20 9.55 10.67
N ARG A 244 11.76 9.24 11.89
CA ARG A 244 11.40 7.89 12.33
C ARG A 244 10.24 7.33 11.49
N ASP A 245 9.25 8.16 11.19
CA ASP A 245 8.00 7.72 10.56
C ASP A 245 8.08 7.70 9.03
N TYR A 246 9.17 8.21 8.44
CA TYR A 246 9.27 8.28 6.98
C TYR A 246 9.19 6.89 6.32
N ALA A 247 9.77 5.87 6.95
CA ALA A 247 9.69 4.49 6.48
C ALA A 247 8.23 4.04 6.28
N ASP A 248 7.34 4.44 7.18
CA ASP A 248 5.92 4.11 7.10
C ASP A 248 5.21 4.78 5.92
N SER A 249 5.72 5.91 5.44
CA SER A 249 5.19 6.56 4.24
C SER A 249 5.48 5.79 2.95
N ILE A 250 6.50 4.92 2.96
CA ILE A 250 7.01 4.15 1.81
C ILE A 250 6.73 2.65 1.90
N ARG A 251 6.21 2.15 3.02
CA ARG A 251 5.75 0.75 3.20
C ARG A 251 4.39 0.53 2.52
N ASP A 252 4.41 0.58 1.20
CA ASP A 252 3.21 0.52 0.35
C ASP A 252 3.34 -0.53 -0.75
N GLY A 253 2.21 -0.90 -1.36
CA GLY A 253 2.14 -1.97 -2.35
C GLY A 253 2.19 -3.37 -1.71
N GLY A 254 2.87 -4.32 -2.36
CA GLY A 254 2.97 -5.70 -1.89
C GLY A 254 4.18 -5.95 -1.00
N LEU A 255 3.99 -6.56 0.17
CA LEU A 255 5.10 -7.05 0.98
C LEU A 255 5.70 -8.31 0.32
N LEU A 256 7.00 -8.30 0.03
CA LEU A 256 7.72 -9.46 -0.50
C LEU A 256 8.45 -10.23 0.61
N TYR A 257 8.98 -9.52 1.60
CA TYR A 257 9.76 -10.13 2.68
C TYR A 257 9.67 -9.29 3.95
N ARG A 258 9.65 -9.96 5.11
CA ARG A 258 9.78 -9.36 6.43
C ARG A 258 10.58 -10.29 7.33
N LYS A 259 11.67 -9.78 7.90
CA LYS A 259 12.54 -10.51 8.83
C LYS A 259 11.77 -10.93 10.09
N GLY A 260 12.02 -12.14 10.57
CA GLY A 260 11.34 -12.71 11.74
C GLY A 260 9.95 -13.32 11.46
N ARG A 261 9.42 -13.21 10.23
CA ARG A 261 8.29 -14.03 9.79
C ARG A 261 8.85 -15.33 9.21
N ALA A 262 8.65 -16.45 9.89
CA ALA A 262 8.98 -17.77 9.33
C ALA A 262 8.17 -17.98 8.03
N GLY A 263 8.86 -18.19 6.91
CA GLY A 263 8.33 -18.71 5.64
C GLY A 263 7.15 -17.94 5.02
N GLY A 264 7.45 -17.05 4.07
CA GLY A 264 6.44 -16.37 3.26
C GLY A 264 6.53 -16.74 1.79
N GLN A 265 6.36 -18.03 1.49
CA GLN A 265 5.96 -18.45 0.15
C GLN A 265 4.62 -17.75 -0.16
N PRO A 266 4.44 -17.09 -1.32
CA PRO A 266 3.12 -16.58 -1.68
C PRO A 266 2.13 -17.75 -1.66
N PRO A 267 0.85 -17.54 -1.31
CA PRO A 267 -0.15 -18.59 -1.41
C PRO A 267 -0.08 -19.16 -2.83
N SER A 268 0.30 -20.44 -2.93
CA SER A 268 0.27 -21.14 -4.21
C SER A 268 -1.17 -21.13 -4.68
N PRO A 269 -1.44 -20.78 -5.95
CA PRO A 269 -2.77 -20.95 -6.50
C PRO A 269 -3.03 -22.45 -6.53
N SER A 270 -3.88 -22.91 -5.62
CA SER A 270 -4.46 -24.25 -5.68
C SER A 270 -5.23 -24.35 -6.99
N GLY A 271 -4.60 -24.99 -7.98
CA GLY A 271 -5.21 -25.40 -9.24
C GLY A 271 -5.45 -26.90 -9.23
N GLY A 272 -6.56 -27.28 -9.87
CA GLY A 272 -6.86 -28.65 -10.30
C GLY A 272 -7.85 -29.38 -9.41
#